data_AF-A0A5C9CTN9-F1
#
_entry.id   AF-A0A5C9CTN9-F1
#
_cell.length_a   1.000
_cell.length_b   1.000
_cell.length_c   1.000
_cell.angle_alpha   90.00
_cell.angle_beta   90.00
_cell.angle_gamma   90.00
#
_symmetry.space_group_name_H-M   'P 1'
#
loop_
_entity.id
_entity.type
_entity.pdbx_description
1 polymer ?
#
loop_
_entity_poly.entity_id
_entity_poly.type
_entity_poly.pdbx_seq_one_letter_code
_entity_poly.pdbx_strand_id
1 'polypeptide(L)'
;MLTRVFKSGNSLAVRIPKELGFVDAAQELEVERVGNTLVLRPVVQETLADIGDIFAMFSPSFMAQGREFHEEQERDWSGAIKSDTPATAPDCKGQ
;
A
#
# COMPACT_ATOMS: atom_id res chain seq x y z
N MET A 1 -5.01 -3.47 34.58
CA MET A 1 -4.91 -4.94 34.44
C MET A 1 -3.47 -5.27 34.09
N LEU A 2 -2.84 -6.26 34.74
CA LEU A 2 -1.44 -6.62 34.50
C LEU A 2 -1.41 -8.01 33.87
N THR A 3 -0.68 -8.15 32.77
CA THR A 3 -0.46 -9.44 32.11
C THR A 3 1.02 -9.79 32.18
N ARG A 4 1.35 -11.06 31.90
CA ARG A 4 2.73 -11.53 31.89
C ARG A 4 3.17 -11.80 30.46
N VAL A 5 4.41 -11.42 30.18
CA VAL A 5 5.11 -11.79 28.96
C VAL A 5 5.67 -13.20 29.13
N PHE A 6 5.56 -14.02 28.10
CA PHE A 6 6.09 -15.38 28.06
C PHE A 6 6.74 -15.67 26.72
N LYS A 7 7.52 -16.74 26.62
CA LYS A 7 8.06 -17.21 25.34
C LYS A 7 7.16 -18.28 24.74
N SER A 8 6.85 -18.16 23.46
CA SER A 8 6.17 -19.17 22.66
C SER A 8 7.11 -19.60 21.54
N GLY A 9 7.74 -20.77 21.69
CA GLY A 9 8.82 -21.18 20.81
C GLY A 9 9.99 -20.18 20.82
N ASN A 10 10.35 -19.68 19.64
CA ASN A 10 11.40 -18.66 19.46
C ASN A 10 10.88 -17.21 19.58
N SER A 11 9.58 -17.04 19.83
CA SER A 11 8.93 -15.73 19.83
C SER A 11 8.55 -15.28 21.25
N LEU A 12 8.47 -13.97 21.44
CA LEU A 12 7.92 -13.37 22.65
C LEU A 12 6.41 -13.19 22.49
N ALA A 13 5.64 -13.52 23.51
CA ALA A 13 4.18 -13.45 23.49
C ALA A 13 3.63 -12.79 24.77
N VAL A 14 2.48 -12.13 24.63
CA VAL A 14 1.76 -11.49 25.72
C VAL A 14 0.42 -12.19 25.90
N ARG A 15 0.02 -12.46 27.15
CA ARG A 15 -1.32 -13.01 27.43
C ARG A 15 -2.35 -11.88 27.31
N ILE A 16 -3.32 -12.05 26.43
CA ILE A 16 -4.45 -11.12 26.27
C ILE A 16 -5.67 -11.72 26.99
N PRO A 17 -6.19 -11.07 28.05
CA PRO A 17 -7.41 -11.49 28.73
C PRO A 17 -8.63 -11.46 27.81
N LYS A 18 -9.63 -12.30 28.05
CA LYS A 18 -10.84 -12.43 27.20
C LYS A 18 -11.59 -11.10 27.00
N GLU A 19 -11.57 -10.23 28.01
CA GLU A 19 -12.19 -8.90 27.95
C GLU A 19 -11.53 -7.95 26.94
N LEU A 20 -10.25 -8.19 26.61
CA LEU A 20 -9.44 -7.39 25.68
C LEU A 20 -9.13 -8.14 24.38
N GLY A 21 -9.55 -9.39 24.27
CA GLY A 21 -9.33 -10.22 23.10
C GLY A 21 -10.21 -9.79 21.94
N PHE A 22 -9.67 -9.84 20.73
CA PHE A 22 -10.47 -9.76 19.51
C PHE A 22 -11.40 -10.99 19.44
N VAL A 23 -12.60 -10.82 18.88
CA VAL A 23 -13.69 -11.83 18.90
C VAL A 23 -13.26 -13.14 18.22
N ASP A 24 -12.36 -13.06 17.23
CA ASP A 24 -11.80 -14.20 16.53
C ASP A 24 -10.31 -14.39 16.82
N ALA A 25 -9.97 -15.51 17.48
CA ALA A 25 -8.61 -15.86 17.86
C ALA A 25 -7.65 -16.11 16.66
N ALA A 26 -8.19 -16.16 15.44
CA ALA A 26 -7.46 -16.43 14.20
C ALA A 26 -7.24 -15.18 13.32
N GLN A 27 -7.65 -13.99 13.79
CA GLN A 27 -7.48 -12.77 13.01
C GLN A 27 -6.02 -12.29 13.03
N GLU A 28 -5.51 -11.89 11.86
CA GLU A 28 -4.20 -11.26 11.74
C GLU A 28 -4.21 -9.87 12.38
N LEU A 29 -3.12 -9.51 13.05
CA LEU A 29 -2.95 -8.23 13.72
C LEU A 29 -1.70 -7.53 13.19
N GLU A 30 -1.84 -6.25 12.87
CA GLU A 30 -0.71 -5.37 12.65
C GLU A 30 -0.15 -4.89 14.00
N VAL A 31 1.18 -4.93 14.14
CA VAL A 31 1.88 -4.56 15.37
C VAL A 31 2.79 -3.36 15.09
N GLU A 32 2.48 -2.23 15.69
CA GLU A 32 3.31 -1.01 15.60
C GLU A 32 3.96 -0.70 16.96
N ARG A 33 5.24 -0.30 16.93
CA ARG A 33 5.94 0.17 18.13
C ARG A 33 6.02 1.69 18.16
N VAL A 34 5.31 2.30 19.10
CA VAL A 34 5.36 3.74 19.35
C VAL A 34 6.13 3.98 20.65
N GLY A 35 7.44 4.19 20.53
CA GLY A 35 8.35 4.37 21.66
C GLY A 35 8.42 3.13 22.57
N ASN A 36 7.75 3.21 23.73
CA ASN A 36 7.67 2.12 24.71
C ASN A 36 6.31 1.40 24.71
N THR A 37 5.43 1.74 23.77
CA THR A 37 4.10 1.14 23.64
C THR A 37 4.04 0.27 22.39
N LEU A 38 3.39 -0.88 22.50
CA LEU A 38 2.99 -1.70 21.35
C LEU A 38 1.50 -1.45 21.09
N VAL A 39 1.19 -1.02 19.87
CA VAL A 39 -0.17 -0.82 19.38
C VAL A 39 -0.51 -2.00 18.49
N LEU A 40 -1.58 -2.72 18.85
CA LEU A 40 -2.10 -3.86 18.10
C LEU A 40 -3.36 -3.38 17.36
N ARG A 41 -3.37 -3.47 16.03
CA ARG A 41 -4.55 -3.16 15.20
C ARG A 41 -5.00 -4.42 14.48
N PRO A 42 -6.31 -4.73 14.47
CA PRO A 42 -6.80 -5.84 13.66
C PRO A 42 -6.59 -5.52 12.18
N VAL A 43 -6.09 -6.50 11.43
CA VAL A 43 -6.13 -6.44 9.98
C VAL A 43 -7.58 -6.74 9.59
N VAL A 44 -8.37 -5.67 9.50
CA VAL A 44 -9.68 -5.74 8.87
C VAL A 44 -9.40 -5.78 7.38
N GLN A 45 -9.87 -6.83 6.70
CA GLN A 45 -9.91 -6.79 5.25
C GLN A 45 -10.80 -5.62 4.88
N GLU A 46 -10.23 -4.55 4.33
CA GLU A 46 -11.01 -3.39 3.90
C GLU A 46 -11.94 -3.85 2.78
N THR A 47 -13.19 -4.10 3.15
CA THR A 47 -14.24 -4.44 2.19
C THR A 47 -14.82 -3.14 1.66
N LEU A 48 -15.25 -3.14 0.40
CA LEU A 48 -15.94 -2.00 -0.19
C LEU A 48 -17.34 -1.74 0.43
N ALA A 49 -17.71 -2.43 1.50
CA ALA A 49 -19.00 -2.26 2.17
C ALA A 49 -19.18 -0.83 2.71
N ASP A 50 -18.11 -0.23 3.22
CA ASP A 50 -18.14 1.10 3.85
C ASP A 50 -18.01 2.26 2.84
N ILE A 51 -17.92 1.94 1.55
CA ILE A 51 -17.79 2.95 0.49
C ILE A 51 -18.97 3.91 0.44
N GLY A 52 -20.18 3.43 0.74
CA GLY A 52 -21.37 4.28 0.77
C GLY A 52 -21.26 5.41 1.80
N ASP A 53 -20.79 5.08 3.00
CA ASP A 53 -20.61 6.05 4.09
C ASP A 53 -19.49 7.04 3.77
N ILE A 54 -18.40 6.56 3.18
CA ILE A 54 -17.31 7.42 2.69
C ILE A 54 -17.83 8.39 1.63
N PHE A 55 -18.67 7.92 0.70
CA PHE A 55 -19.27 8.80 -0.31
C PHE A 55 -20.27 9.81 0.28
N ALA A 56 -20.96 9.44 1.36
CA ALA A 56 -21.87 10.34 2.06
C ALA A 56 -21.13 11.47 2.81
N MET A 57 -19.83 11.33 3.08
CA MET A 57 -19.01 12.40 3.67
C MET A 57 -18.67 13.53 2.67
N PHE A 58 -18.84 13.33 1.37
CA PHE A 58 -18.64 14.40 0.40
C PHE A 58 -19.76 15.45 0.48
N SER A 59 -19.39 16.74 0.43
CA SER A 59 -20.39 17.82 0.37
C SER A 59 -21.26 17.70 -0.89
N PRO A 60 -22.53 18.13 -0.87
CA PRO A 60 -23.39 18.15 -2.08
C PRO A 60 -22.81 18.96 -3.24
N SER A 61 -21.92 19.92 -2.96
CA SER A 61 -21.20 20.72 -3.94
C SER A 61 -19.96 20.06 -4.54
N PHE A 62 -19.52 18.92 -4.00
CA PHE A 62 -18.32 18.22 -4.45
C PHE A 62 -18.54 17.64 -5.86
N MET A 63 -17.73 18.07 -6.84
CA MET A 63 -17.87 17.72 -8.27
C MET A 63 -19.23 18.07 -8.91
N ALA A 64 -19.97 19.04 -8.37
CA ALA A 64 -21.27 19.47 -8.94
C ALA A 64 -21.17 19.96 -10.39
N GLN A 65 -20.01 20.47 -10.82
CA GLN A 65 -19.74 20.94 -12.18
C GLN A 65 -19.11 19.87 -13.09
N GLY A 66 -19.02 18.63 -12.60
CA GLY A 66 -18.36 17.53 -13.32
C GLY A 66 -16.83 17.66 -13.30
N ARG A 67 -16.18 16.80 -14.10
CA ARG A 67 -14.74 16.89 -14.38
C ARG A 67 -14.55 17.60 -15.71
N GLU A 68 -13.66 18.58 -15.76
CA GLU A 68 -13.30 19.23 -17.02
C GLU A 68 -12.62 18.23 -17.95
N PHE A 69 -13.14 18.14 -19.17
CA PHE A 69 -12.55 17.31 -20.20
C PHE A 69 -11.22 17.93 -20.65
N HIS A 70 -10.15 17.13 -20.60
CA HIS A 70 -8.85 17.51 -21.13
C HIS A 70 -8.57 16.66 -22.36
N GLU A 71 -8.31 17.31 -23.50
CA GLU A 71 -7.88 16.61 -24.71
C GLU A 71 -6.47 16.04 -24.50
N GLU A 72 -6.35 14.72 -24.62
CA GLU A 72 -5.06 14.05 -24.57
C GLU A 72 -4.32 14.28 -25.90
N GLN A 73 -3.15 14.92 -25.84
CA GLN A 73 -2.25 15.03 -26.99
C GLN A 73 -1.24 13.88 -27.00
N GLU A 74 -0.96 13.37 -28.20
CA GLU A 74 0.10 12.39 -28.39
C GLU A 74 1.46 13.01 -28.01
N ARG A 75 2.11 12.40 -27.02
CA ARG A 75 3.45 12.82 -26.62
C ARG A 75 4.45 12.30 -27.64
N ASP A 76 5.30 13.19 -28.16
CA ASP A 76 6.44 12.77 -28.97
C ASP A 76 7.47 12.00 -28.11
N TRP A 77 7.56 10.70 -28.36
CA TRP A 77 8.50 9.77 -27.71
C TRP A 77 9.82 9.61 -28.47
N SER A 78 10.00 10.28 -29.61
CA SER A 78 11.15 10.10 -30.50
C SER A 78 12.51 10.40 -29.85
N GLY A 79 12.56 11.27 -28.83
CA GLY A 79 13.77 11.57 -28.08
C GLY A 79 14.14 10.55 -26.98
N ALA A 80 13.24 9.64 -26.63
CA ALA A 80 13.46 8.64 -25.56
C ALA A 80 14.09 7.34 -26.08
N ILE A 81 14.05 7.11 -27.39
CA ILE A 81 14.68 5.95 -28.03
C ILE A 81 15.87 6.46 -28.82
N LYS A 82 17.04 6.53 -28.18
CA LYS A 82 18.30 6.50 -28.94
C LYS A 82 18.38 5.11 -29.55
N SER A 83 18.04 4.99 -30.82
CA SER A 83 18.44 3.83 -31.61
C SER A 83 19.97 3.90 -31.68
N ASP A 84 20.65 3.21 -30.77
CA ASP A 84 22.06 2.89 -30.91
C ASP A 84 22.19 2.08 -32.21
N THR A 85 22.42 2.79 -33.32
CA THR A 85 22.81 2.16 -34.56
C THR A 85 24.29 1.84 -34.37
N PRO A 86 24.69 0.55 -34.30
CA PRO A 86 26.09 0.23 -34.18
C PRO A 86 26.82 0.76 -35.41
N ALA A 87 27.81 1.62 -35.17
CA ALA A 87 28.68 2.16 -36.20
C ALA A 87 29.25 1.01 -37.05
N THR A 88 29.00 1.06 -38.36
CA THR A 88 29.63 0.19 -39.35
C THR A 88 31.15 0.25 -39.17
N ALA A 89 31.77 -0.92 -38.88
CA ALA A 89 33.21 -1.06 -38.76
C ALA A 89 33.91 -0.74 -40.10
N PRO A 90 35.08 -0.07 -40.10
CA PRO A 90 35.79 0.20 -41.34
C PRO A 90 36.41 -1.08 -41.92
N ASP A 91 36.24 -1.27 -43.23
CA ASP A 91 36.82 -2.34 -44.03
C ASP A 91 38.35 -2.43 -43.87
N CYS A 92 38.83 -3.52 -43.28
CA CYS A 92 40.24 -3.92 -43.34
C CYS A 92 40.56 -4.48 -44.74
N LYS A 93 41.15 -3.66 -45.61
CA LYS A 93 41.77 -4.15 -46.86
C LYS A 93 43.01 -5.00 -46.51
N GLY A 94 42.97 -6.26 -46.95
CA GLY A 94 44.05 -7.22 -46.83
C GLY A 94 45.30 -6.84 -47.63
N GLN A 95 46.45 -7.22 -47.07
CA GLN A 95 47.59 -7.72 -47.84
C GLN A 95 47.38 -9.21 -48.09
#